data_AF-A0A2E9I583-F1
#
_entry.id   AF-A0A2E9I583-F1
#
_cell.length_a   1.000
_cell.length_b   1.000
_cell.length_c   1.000
_cell.angle_alpha   90.00
_cell.angle_beta   90.00
_cell.angle_gamma   90.00
#
_symmetry.space_group_name_H-M   'P 1'
#
loop_
_entity.id
_entity.type
_entity.pdbx_description
1 polymer ?
#
loop_
_entity_poly.entity_id
_entity_poly.type
_entity_poly.pdbx_seq_one_letter_code
_entity_poly.pdbx_strand_id
1 'polypeptide(L)'
;MPRWVWFLPVGGLVLLSAIIGFRLGWLDVHLDESTAIEAYAKRYMRDSGSPIADCTGIPGQMVWLVVRCGAGWEYHVNRFGGLKHVFRPGEHGDRLQRSTGRPRT
;
A
#
# COMPACT_ATOMS: atom_id res chain seq x y z
N MET A 1 -23.28 -44.32 7.36
CA MET A 1 -22.40 -43.17 7.05
C MET A 1 -21.55 -42.87 8.28
N PRO A 2 -20.22 -42.72 8.14
CA PRO A 2 -19.35 -42.43 9.26
C PRO A 2 -19.71 -41.07 9.87
N ARG A 3 -20.09 -41.09 11.15
CA ARG A 3 -20.56 -39.96 11.95
C ARG A 3 -19.61 -38.75 11.99
N TRP A 4 -18.33 -38.95 11.66
CA TRP A 4 -17.32 -37.89 11.63
C TRP A 4 -17.47 -36.91 10.45
N VAL A 5 -18.10 -37.33 9.35
CA VAL A 5 -18.36 -36.48 8.17
C VAL A 5 -19.31 -35.32 8.51
N TRP A 6 -20.08 -35.44 9.59
CA TRP A 6 -20.94 -34.34 10.08
C TRP A 6 -20.13 -33.18 10.69
N PHE A 7 -18.90 -33.43 11.15
CA PHE A 7 -18.00 -32.40 11.70
C PHE A 7 -17.10 -31.75 10.66
N LEU A 8 -17.05 -32.28 9.43
CA LEU A 8 -16.29 -31.73 8.32
C LEU A 8 -16.56 -30.23 8.04
N PRO A 9 -17.81 -29.73 8.02
CA PRO A 9 -18.07 -28.29 7.81
C PRO A 9 -17.52 -27.43 8.95
N VAL A 10 -17.62 -27.90 10.20
CA VAL A 10 -17.10 -27.19 11.37
C VAL A 10 -15.57 -27.15 11.32
N GLY A 11 -14.93 -28.30 11.05
CA GLY A 11 -13.49 -28.38 10.85
C GLY A 11 -13.01 -27.48 9.72
N GLY A 12 -13.75 -27.44 8.61
CA GLY A 12 -13.47 -26.56 7.47
C GLY A 12 -13.51 -25.07 7.85
N LEU A 13 -14.54 -24.63 8.58
CA LEU A 13 -14.66 -23.25 9.06
C LEU A 13 -13.53 -22.86 10.02
N VAL A 14 -13.16 -23.75 10.95
CA VAL A 14 -12.05 -23.52 11.89
C VAL A 14 -10.74 -23.39 11.13
N LEU A 15 -10.48 -24.29 10.18
CA LEU A 15 -9.25 -24.27 9.39
C LEU A 15 -9.16 -23.01 8.51
N LEU A 16 -10.26 -22.62 7.87
CA LEU A 16 -10.36 -21.36 7.12
C LEU A 16 -10.05 -20.14 7.99
N SER A 17 -10.64 -20.08 9.17
CA SER A 17 -10.45 -18.97 10.11
C SER A 17 -9.00 -18.90 10.58
N ALA A 18 -8.38 -20.04 10.89
CA ALA A 18 -6.97 -20.13 11.26
C ALA A 18 -6.05 -19.65 10.13
N ILE A 19 -6.31 -20.07 8.88
CA ILE A 19 -5.52 -19.63 7.72
C ILE A 19 -5.65 -18.12 7.50
N ILE A 20 -6.86 -17.57 7.57
CA ILE A 20 -7.11 -16.14 7.39
C ILE A 20 -6.43 -15.34 8.51
N GLY A 21 -6.62 -15.73 9.77
CA GLY A 21 -5.99 -15.07 10.92
C GLY A 21 -4.47 -15.12 10.86
N PHE A 22 -3.90 -16.29 10.52
CA PHE A 22 -2.46 -16.44 10.34
C PHE A 22 -1.93 -15.56 9.21
N ARG A 23 -2.64 -15.48 8.07
CA ARG A 23 -2.26 -14.60 6.96
C ARG A 23 -2.30 -13.12 7.33
N LEU A 24 -3.35 -12.69 8.04
CA LEU A 24 -3.50 -11.30 8.48
C LEU A 24 -2.45 -10.93 9.54
N GLY A 25 -2.17 -11.81 10.49
CA GLY A 25 -1.10 -11.60 11.46
C GLY A 25 0.28 -11.60 10.82
N TRP A 26 0.50 -12.47 9.83
CA TRP A 26 1.75 -12.49 9.06
C TRP A 26 1.99 -11.18 8.31
N LEU A 27 0.93 -10.62 7.70
CA LEU A 27 0.96 -9.30 7.07
C LEU A 27 1.29 -8.20 8.08
N ASP A 28 0.66 -8.17 9.25
CA ASP A 28 0.90 -7.13 10.26
C ASP A 28 2.32 -7.17 10.85
N VAL A 29 2.89 -8.38 11.00
CA VAL A 29 4.27 -8.59 11.50
C VAL A 29 5.34 -8.35 10.42
N HIS A 30 5.08 -8.69 9.16
CA HIS A 30 6.05 -8.53 8.06
C HIS A 30 5.86 -7.25 7.24
N LEU A 31 4.86 -6.41 7.55
CA LEU A 31 4.81 -5.02 7.10
C LEU A 31 5.84 -4.19 7.90
N ASP A 32 7.09 -4.60 7.78
CA ASP A 32 8.22 -3.82 8.25
C ASP A 32 8.30 -2.57 7.36
N GLU A 33 8.26 -1.39 7.97
CA GLU A 33 8.17 -0.11 7.26
C GLU A 33 9.28 0.00 6.20
N SER A 34 10.45 -0.54 6.53
CA SER A 34 11.64 -0.67 5.69
C SER A 34 11.41 -1.47 4.39
N THR A 35 10.76 -2.64 4.48
CA THR A 35 10.48 -3.51 3.33
C THR A 35 9.47 -2.87 2.38
N ALA A 36 8.47 -2.17 2.93
CA ALA A 36 7.52 -1.42 2.12
C ALA A 36 8.22 -0.28 1.36
N ILE A 37 9.06 0.51 2.05
CA ILE A 37 9.82 1.60 1.43
C ILE A 37 10.71 1.07 0.29
N GLU A 38 11.43 -0.04 0.51
CA GLU A 38 12.31 -0.61 -0.52
C GLU A 38 11.53 -1.11 -1.76
N ALA A 39 10.37 -1.74 -1.55
CA ALA A 39 9.50 -2.19 -2.64
C ALA A 39 8.99 -1.01 -3.49
N TYR A 40 8.60 0.09 -2.84
CA TYR A 40 8.15 1.30 -3.54
C TYR A 40 9.31 2.12 -4.13
N ALA A 41 10.52 2.08 -3.56
CA ALA A 41 11.72 2.64 -4.19
C ALA A 41 12.06 1.92 -5.50
N LYS A 42 11.97 0.59 -5.53
CA LYS A 42 12.11 -0.20 -6.78
C LYS A 42 11.01 0.12 -7.80
N ARG A 43 9.78 0.39 -7.34
CA ARG A 43 8.66 0.84 -8.18
C ARG A 43 8.95 2.21 -8.79
N TYR A 44 9.47 3.15 -8.00
CA TYR A 44 9.87 4.48 -8.47
C TYR A 44 10.92 4.41 -9.58
N MET A 45 11.94 3.56 -9.45
CA MET A 45 12.93 3.38 -10.53
C MET A 45 12.28 2.96 -11.85
N ARG A 46 11.31 2.05 -11.80
CA ARG A 46 10.59 1.59 -12.99
C ARG A 46 9.70 2.67 -13.59
N ASP A 47 9.05 3.47 -12.75
CA ASP A 47 8.07 4.47 -13.19
C ASP A 47 8.71 5.80 -13.61
N SER A 48 9.87 6.15 -13.05
CA SER A 48 10.59 7.41 -13.31
C SER A 48 11.81 7.25 -14.23
N GLY A 49 12.37 6.03 -14.35
CA GLY A 49 13.64 5.79 -15.04
C GLY A 49 14.86 6.33 -14.30
N SER A 50 14.70 6.81 -13.06
CA SER A 50 15.75 7.38 -12.22
C SER A 50 16.38 6.31 -11.31
N PRO A 51 17.67 6.40 -10.93
CA PRO A 51 18.27 5.53 -9.93
C PRO A 51 17.53 5.59 -8.59
N ILE A 52 17.75 4.59 -7.71
CA ILE A 52 17.19 4.56 -6.35
C ILE A 52 17.44 5.91 -5.70
N ALA A 53 16.38 6.69 -5.51
CA ALA A 53 16.43 7.93 -4.76
C ALA A 53 16.20 7.61 -3.27
N ASP A 54 16.68 8.49 -2.38
CA ASP A 54 16.29 8.44 -0.97
C ASP A 54 14.77 8.63 -0.86
N CYS A 55 14.06 7.51 -0.78
CA CYS A 55 12.62 7.49 -0.57
C CYS A 55 12.36 7.46 0.93
N THR A 56 11.49 8.35 1.40
CA THR A 56 11.08 8.42 2.81
C THR A 56 9.64 7.96 2.95
N GLY A 57 9.39 7.02 3.86
CA GLY A 57 8.06 6.60 4.25
C GLY A 57 7.53 7.47 5.37
N ILE A 58 6.37 8.09 5.18
CA ILE A 58 5.68 8.90 6.20
C ILE A 58 4.32 8.24 6.47
N PRO A 59 3.94 7.98 7.72
CA PRO A 59 2.60 7.50 8.03
C PRO A 59 1.55 8.54 7.61
N GLY A 60 0.56 8.11 6.83
CA GLY A 60 -0.52 8.99 6.38
C GLY A 60 -1.65 9.05 7.41
N GLN A 61 -2.38 10.18 7.47
CA GLN A 61 -3.57 10.27 8.31
C GLN A 61 -4.81 9.63 7.68
N MET A 62 -4.89 9.58 6.34
CA MET A 62 -6.00 8.96 5.57
C MET A 62 -5.58 7.69 4.82
N VAL A 63 -4.28 7.38 4.78
CA VAL A 63 -3.70 6.20 4.14
C VAL A 63 -2.65 5.62 5.08
N TRP A 64 -2.36 4.31 5.00
CA TRP A 64 -1.45 3.67 5.95
C TRP A 64 -0.02 4.18 5.83
N LEU A 65 0.49 4.33 4.61
CA LEU A 65 1.86 4.78 4.36
C LEU A 65 1.92 5.65 3.10
N VAL A 66 2.62 6.77 3.17
CA VAL A 66 2.94 7.62 2.02
C VAL A 66 4.44 7.54 1.77
N VAL A 67 4.85 6.97 0.63
CA VAL A 67 6.27 6.91 0.24
C VAL A 67 6.56 8.09 -0.69
N ARG A 68 7.38 9.03 -0.21
CA ARG A 68 7.85 10.18 -0.98
C ARG A 68 9.22 9.86 -1.56
N CYS A 69 9.33 9.92 -2.88
CA CYS A 69 10.59 9.75 -3.59
C CYS A 69 10.96 11.07 -4.31
N GLY A 70 12.20 11.18 -4.78
CA GLY A 70 12.74 12.37 -5.41
C GLY A 70 11.85 12.97 -6.51
N ALA A 71 12.09 14.25 -6.85
CA ALA A 71 11.32 15.03 -7.83
C ALA A 71 9.83 15.26 -7.51
N GLY A 72 9.35 14.92 -6.31
CA GLY A 72 7.96 15.18 -5.89
C GLY A 72 6.98 14.05 -6.24
N TRP A 73 7.49 12.81 -6.34
CA TRP A 73 6.65 11.63 -6.45
C TRP A 73 6.11 11.20 -5.08
N GLU A 74 4.81 10.90 -5.01
CA GLU A 74 4.19 10.38 -3.78
C GLU A 74 3.38 9.12 -4.09
N TYR A 75 3.65 8.04 -3.36
CA TYR A 75 2.93 6.79 -3.44
C TYR A 75 2.10 6.59 -2.18
N HIS A 76 0.78 6.58 -2.32
CA HIS A 76 -0.14 6.34 -1.22
C HIS A 76 -0.48 4.86 -1.14
N VAL A 77 -0.12 4.24 -0.03
CA VAL A 77 -0.22 2.81 0.20
C VAL A 77 -1.28 2.54 1.27
N ASN A 78 -2.12 1.54 1.04
CA ASN A 78 -3.11 1.07 2.01
C ASN A 78 -2.48 0.14 3.05
N ARG A 79 -3.23 -0.19 4.11
CA ARG A 79 -2.77 -1.04 5.23
C ARG A 79 -2.40 -2.47 4.84
N PHE A 80 -2.69 -2.88 3.62
CA PHE A 80 -2.34 -4.19 3.07
C PHE A 80 -1.17 -4.10 2.07
N GLY A 81 -0.43 -2.99 2.04
CA GLY A 81 0.69 -2.78 1.12
C GLY A 81 0.28 -2.46 -0.32
N GLY A 82 -1.01 -2.29 -0.60
CA GLY A 82 -1.53 -2.00 -1.93
C GLY A 82 -1.53 -0.51 -2.27
N LEU A 83 -1.14 -0.18 -3.49
CA LEU A 83 -1.14 1.19 -4.01
C LEU A 83 -2.57 1.71 -4.20
N LYS A 84 -2.90 2.83 -3.56
CA LYS A 84 -4.18 3.54 -3.73
C LYS A 84 -4.08 4.65 -4.76
N HIS A 85 -3.08 5.52 -4.62
CA HIS A 85 -2.85 6.64 -5.52
C HIS A 85 -1.35 6.88 -5.72
N VAL A 86 -1.01 7.32 -6.93
CA VAL A 86 0.33 7.82 -7.27
C VAL A 86 0.17 9.27 -7.64
N PHE A 87 0.97 10.13 -7.03
CA PHE A 87 1.13 11.51 -7.47
C PHE A 87 2.44 11.64 -8.24
N ARG A 88 2.32 12.15 -9.46
CA ARG A 88 3.47 12.47 -10.30
C ARG A 88 3.93 13.92 -10.11
N PRO A 89 5.23 14.20 -10.32
CA PRO A 89 5.73 15.56 -10.41
C PRO A 89 4.95 16.35 -11.46
N GLY A 90 4.47 17.54 -11.11
CA GLY A 90 3.66 18.39 -11.99
C GLY A 90 2.15 18.31 -11.74
N GLU A 91 1.61 17.19 -11.26
CA GLU A 91 0.16 17.09 -10.95
C GLU A 91 -0.24 17.90 -9.70
N HIS A 92 0.71 18.14 -8.79
CA HIS A 92 0.46 18.86 -7.54
C HIS A 92 0.12 20.35 -7.78
N GLY A 93 0.79 20.97 -8.75
CA GLY A 93 0.52 22.36 -9.15
C GLY A 93 -0.86 22.53 -9.79
N ASP A 94 -1.27 21.58 -10.62
CA ASP A 94 -2.58 21.59 -11.28
C ASP A 94 -3.73 21.36 -10.29
N ARG A 95 -3.54 20.54 -9.25
CA ARG A 95 -4.58 20.33 -8.22
C ARG A 95 -4.77 21.54 -7.32
N LEU A 96 -3.70 22.21 -6.91
CA LEU A 96 -3.77 23.45 -6.14
C LEU A 96 -4.42 24.58 -6.93
N GLN A 97 -4.12 24.71 -8.23
CA GLN A 97 -4.78 25.69 -9.10
C GLN A 97 -6.27 25.37 -9.30
N ARG A 98 -6.63 24.08 -9.44
CA ARG A 98 -8.03 23.66 -9.58
C ARG A 98 -8.84 23.90 -8.31
N SER A 99 -8.25 23.75 -7.11
CA SER A 99 -8.94 24.03 -5.84
C SER A 99 -9.10 25.53 -5.57
N THR A 100 -8.19 26.37 -6.06
CA THR A 100 -8.30 27.84 -5.97
C THR A 100 -9.18 28.45 -7.06
N GLY A 101 -9.72 27.64 -7.98
CA GLY A 101 -10.67 28.11 -9.00
C GLY A 101 -10.10 29.18 -9.93
N ARG A 102 -8.78 29.27 -10.09
CA ARG A 102 -8.14 30.32 -10.90
C ARG A 102 -7.86 29.79 -12.31
N PRO A 103 -8.54 30.28 -13.35
CA PRO A 103 -8.26 29.88 -14.73
C PRO A 103 -6.86 30.35 -15.15
N ARG A 104 -6.16 29.51 -15.93
CA ARG A 104 -4.91 29.89 -16.60
C ARG A 104 -5.23 30.97 -17.64
N THR A 105 -4.77 32.20 -17.40
CA THR A 105 -4.66 33.26 -18.41
C THR A 105 -3.27 33.27 -19.00
#